data_AF-A0A1N7IV24-F1
#
_entry.id   AF-A0A1N7IV24-F1
#
_cell.length_a   1.000
_cell.length_b   1.000
_cell.length_c   1.000
_cell.angle_alpha   90.00
_cell.angle_beta   90.00
_cell.angle_gamma   90.00
#
_symmetry.space_group_name_H-M   'P 1'
#
loop_
_entity.id
_entity.type
_entity.pdbx_description
1 polymer ?
#
loop_
_entity_poly.entity_id
_entity_poly.type
_entity_poly.pdbx_seq_one_letter_code
_entity_poly.pdbx_strand_id
1 'polypeptide(L)'
;MANLASEFIGIKSPNPFWLASAPPTDKEYNVRRAYEAGWGGVVWKTLGMDGPPVVNVSGPRYGVIHGPDRTLLGLNNIELITDRPLEVNLREIKTVKRDYPDRALVVSLMVPCDEESWKFILKQVEDTGADGVELNFGCPHGMAERGMGSAVGQVPEYIEMVTRWVKQHSRMPCIVKLTPNITDIRKPAEAALRGGADAVSLINTINSITSVDLDIFAPEPTIDGMGTHGGYCGPAVKPIALNMVAEIARNPETRNLPISGIGGVTTWRDAAEFMALGASNVQVCTAVMTYGFRIVEEMIAGLSAFMDQKGFTSTSELVGLAVPKVTDWQYLNLNYTTKAVIEQADCIKCGRCHVVCEDTSHQAIAMAEDRTVTVKEEECVACNLCVDVCPTACITMKEIAVGEMDARTGRPVGTHLNWTEHPNNPTGSGAACAKAPAE
;
A
#
# COMPACT_ATOMS: atom_id res chain seq x y z
N MET A 1 10.61 -21.15 -15.46
CA MET A 1 11.04 -20.15 -14.48
C MET A 1 10.96 -18.80 -15.16
N ALA A 2 9.86 -18.12 -14.87
CA ALA A 2 9.56 -16.79 -15.39
C ALA A 2 10.68 -15.80 -15.06
N ASN A 3 10.92 -14.87 -15.99
CA ASN A 3 11.94 -13.85 -15.81
C ASN A 3 11.42 -12.76 -14.89
N LEU A 4 12.04 -12.63 -13.71
CA LEU A 4 11.68 -11.58 -12.76
C LEU A 4 12.38 -10.25 -13.01
N ALA A 5 13.36 -10.19 -13.91
CA ALA A 5 14.06 -8.94 -14.22
C ALA A 5 13.05 -7.82 -14.50
N SER A 6 13.25 -6.68 -13.85
CA SER A 6 12.33 -5.56 -13.90
C SER A 6 13.07 -4.30 -14.35
N GLU A 7 12.37 -3.48 -15.12
CA GLU A 7 12.80 -2.14 -15.51
C GLU A 7 11.74 -1.14 -15.06
N PHE A 8 12.11 -0.24 -14.15
CA PHE A 8 11.23 0.78 -13.61
C PHE A 8 11.85 2.14 -13.90
N ILE A 9 11.17 2.99 -14.69
CA ILE A 9 11.65 4.32 -15.09
C ILE A 9 13.10 4.34 -15.64
N GLY A 10 13.48 3.29 -16.37
CA GLY A 10 14.82 3.09 -16.91
C GLY A 10 15.84 2.48 -15.93
N ILE A 11 15.47 2.27 -14.66
CA ILE A 11 16.27 1.62 -13.63
C ILE A 11 16.05 0.11 -13.71
N LYS A 12 17.12 -0.65 -13.94
CA LYS A 12 17.09 -2.11 -14.07
C LYS A 12 17.42 -2.78 -12.75
N SER A 13 16.72 -3.88 -12.46
CA SER A 13 17.02 -4.76 -11.32
C SER A 13 16.73 -6.22 -11.68
N PRO A 14 17.37 -7.20 -11.01
CA PRO A 14 17.16 -8.63 -11.26
C PRO A 14 15.76 -9.13 -10.89
N ASN A 15 15.03 -8.39 -10.06
CA ASN A 15 13.67 -8.68 -9.59
C ASN A 15 12.98 -7.38 -9.13
N PRO A 16 11.63 -7.39 -8.95
CA PRO A 16 10.88 -6.19 -8.59
C PRO A 16 10.86 -5.88 -7.10
N PHE A 17 11.66 -6.57 -6.27
CA PHE A 17 11.67 -6.40 -4.81
C PHE A 17 12.77 -5.44 -4.40
N TRP A 18 12.36 -4.24 -3.97
CA TRP A 18 13.26 -3.22 -3.49
C TRP A 18 13.11 -3.04 -1.97
N LEU A 19 14.18 -2.70 -1.26
CA LEU A 19 14.05 -2.22 0.11
C LEU A 19 13.58 -0.77 0.11
N ALA A 20 12.59 -0.45 0.95
CA ALA A 20 12.16 0.94 1.10
C ALA A 20 13.17 1.77 1.91
N SER A 21 13.18 3.08 1.71
CA SER A 21 13.96 4.03 2.54
C SER A 21 13.50 3.97 4.00
N ALA A 22 14.32 3.33 4.85
CA ALA A 22 13.99 2.90 6.20
C ALA A 22 15.28 2.44 6.95
N PRO A 23 15.24 2.09 8.26
CA PRO A 23 16.42 1.59 8.97
C PRO A 23 17.21 0.47 8.24
N PRO A 24 16.57 -0.48 7.53
CA PRO A 24 17.31 -1.50 6.77
C PRO A 24 18.23 -0.96 5.67
N THR A 25 18.07 0.30 5.24
CA THR A 25 18.84 0.91 4.14
C THR A 25 19.69 2.11 4.58
N ASP A 26 19.94 2.25 5.87
CA ASP A 26 20.68 3.40 6.44
C ASP A 26 22.21 3.29 6.35
N LYS A 27 22.76 2.09 6.10
CA LYS A 27 24.20 1.82 6.10
C LYS A 27 24.61 0.88 4.97
N GLU A 28 25.81 1.11 4.43
CA GLU A 28 26.45 0.20 3.46
C GLU A 28 26.39 -1.25 3.91
N TYR A 29 26.72 -1.52 5.17
CA TYR A 29 26.72 -2.87 5.74
C TYR A 29 25.38 -3.60 5.52
N ASN A 30 24.26 -2.92 5.75
CA ASN A 30 22.94 -3.51 5.59
C ASN A 30 22.56 -3.68 4.12
N VAL A 31 22.85 -2.67 3.30
CA VAL A 31 22.54 -2.71 1.86
C VAL A 31 23.30 -3.82 1.14
N ARG A 32 24.58 -4.03 1.46
CA ARG A 32 25.37 -5.16 0.92
C ARG A 32 24.75 -6.49 1.28
N ARG A 33 24.40 -6.69 2.55
CA ARG A 33 23.73 -7.93 3.01
C ARG A 33 22.38 -8.16 2.34
N ALA A 34 21.64 -7.10 2.03
CA ALA A 34 20.41 -7.19 1.26
C ALA A 34 20.69 -7.66 -0.18
N TYR A 35 21.65 -7.06 -0.88
CA TYR A 35 22.01 -7.48 -2.24
C TYR A 35 22.55 -8.91 -2.30
N GLU A 36 23.37 -9.30 -1.33
CA GLU A 36 23.86 -10.68 -1.16
C GLU A 36 22.71 -11.68 -0.94
N ALA A 37 21.66 -11.29 -0.21
CA ALA A 37 20.45 -12.10 -0.02
C ALA A 37 19.55 -12.17 -1.29
N GLY A 38 19.78 -11.31 -2.28
CA GLY A 38 19.06 -11.35 -3.56
C GLY A 38 18.07 -10.20 -3.79
N TRP A 39 18.06 -9.15 -2.96
CA TRP A 39 17.22 -7.96 -3.21
C TRP A 39 17.58 -7.31 -4.55
N GLY A 40 16.55 -6.96 -5.33
CA GLY A 40 16.73 -6.36 -6.65
C GLY A 40 17.15 -4.89 -6.61
N GLY A 41 16.76 -4.19 -5.55
CA GLY A 41 17.14 -2.80 -5.35
C GLY A 41 16.99 -2.34 -3.92
N VAL A 42 17.48 -1.13 -3.64
CA VAL A 42 17.18 -0.39 -2.42
C VAL A 42 16.88 1.06 -2.73
N VAL A 43 16.02 1.64 -1.91
CA VAL A 43 15.98 3.08 -1.70
C VAL A 43 16.78 3.38 -0.43
N TRP A 44 17.90 4.07 -0.57
CA TRP A 44 18.77 4.48 0.53
C TRP A 44 18.00 5.36 1.52
N LYS A 45 18.28 5.20 2.82
CA LYS A 45 17.61 5.99 3.88
C LYS A 45 17.70 7.48 3.57
N THR A 46 16.60 8.18 3.79
CA THR A 46 16.47 9.60 3.45
C THR A 46 17.62 10.45 3.98
N LEU A 47 18.29 11.15 3.07
CA LEU A 47 19.37 12.09 3.36
C LEU A 47 18.81 13.50 3.58
N GLY A 48 19.42 14.22 4.52
CA GLY A 48 19.29 15.67 4.67
C GLY A 48 20.45 16.41 4.02
N MET A 49 20.53 17.73 4.26
CA MET A 49 21.68 18.54 3.87
C MET A 49 22.84 18.44 4.85
N ASP A 50 24.00 18.93 4.43
CA ASP A 50 25.18 19.10 5.29
C ASP A 50 24.91 20.11 6.41
N GLY A 51 25.51 19.90 7.58
CA GLY A 51 25.19 20.59 8.84
C GLY A 51 24.99 19.62 10.01
N PRO A 52 24.61 20.10 11.22
CA PRO A 52 24.33 19.20 12.33
C PRO A 52 23.19 18.25 11.91
N PRO A 53 23.42 16.92 11.98
CA PRO A 53 22.44 15.95 11.53
C PRO A 53 21.14 16.11 12.31
N VAL A 54 20.05 15.61 11.73
CA VAL A 54 18.79 15.51 12.46
C VAL A 54 19.03 14.67 13.71
N VAL A 55 18.61 15.19 14.86
CA VAL A 55 18.77 14.51 16.14
C VAL A 55 17.53 13.66 16.38
N ASN A 56 17.70 12.35 16.32
CA ASN A 56 16.66 11.44 16.74
C ASN A 56 16.65 11.29 18.28
N VAL A 57 15.48 10.95 18.84
CA VAL A 57 15.35 10.65 20.28
C VAL A 57 16.16 9.40 20.66
N SER A 58 16.85 9.39 21.80
CA SER A 58 17.69 8.24 22.20
C SER A 58 16.91 7.04 22.77
N GLY A 59 15.62 7.20 23.08
CA GLY A 59 14.79 6.16 23.69
C GLY A 59 14.04 5.27 22.67
N PRO A 60 13.08 4.45 23.12
CA PRO A 60 12.32 3.56 22.23
C PRO A 60 11.60 4.36 21.14
N ARG A 61 11.87 4.01 19.89
CA ARG A 61 11.26 4.68 18.73
C ARG A 61 10.16 3.88 18.07
N TYR A 62 9.88 2.68 18.57
CA TYR A 62 8.96 1.74 17.92
C TYR A 62 7.85 1.32 18.88
N GLY A 63 6.62 1.47 18.43
CA GLY A 63 5.42 0.85 19.00
C GLY A 63 4.98 -0.33 18.13
N VAL A 64 4.16 -1.23 18.67
CA VAL A 64 3.72 -2.43 17.96
C VAL A 64 2.28 -2.79 18.28
N ILE A 65 1.56 -3.29 17.28
CA ILE A 65 0.28 -3.97 17.46
C ILE A 65 0.51 -5.46 17.21
N HIS A 66 0.16 -6.28 18.20
CA HIS A 66 0.25 -7.73 18.11
C HIS A 66 -1.11 -8.38 17.88
N GLY A 67 -1.10 -9.51 17.18
CA GLY A 67 -2.21 -10.46 17.15
C GLY A 67 -2.25 -11.34 18.41
N PRO A 68 -3.27 -12.20 18.52
CA PRO A 68 -3.49 -13.05 19.70
C PRO A 68 -2.30 -13.96 20.04
N ASP A 69 -1.49 -14.32 19.05
CA ASP A 69 -0.33 -15.21 19.12
C ASP A 69 1.01 -14.46 19.14
N ARG A 70 1.01 -13.16 19.46
CA ARG A 70 2.18 -12.27 19.36
C ARG A 70 2.69 -12.01 17.94
N THR A 71 1.96 -12.43 16.90
CA THR A 71 2.28 -12.05 15.51
C THR A 71 2.21 -10.53 15.34
N LEU A 72 3.19 -9.95 14.65
CA LEU A 72 3.23 -8.51 14.38
C LEU A 72 2.18 -8.15 13.32
N LEU A 73 1.18 -7.34 13.71
CA LEU A 73 0.16 -6.82 12.80
C LEU A 73 0.56 -5.47 12.19
N GLY A 74 1.33 -4.68 12.95
CA GLY A 74 1.90 -3.43 12.47
C GLY A 74 2.92 -2.85 13.45
N LEU A 75 3.79 -1.98 12.93
CA LEU A 75 4.72 -1.17 13.70
C LEU A 75 4.31 0.29 13.62
N ASN A 76 4.54 1.03 14.69
CA ASN A 76 4.54 2.48 14.68
C ASN A 76 5.96 2.96 14.94
N ASN A 77 6.38 4.05 14.32
CA ASN A 77 7.71 4.61 14.54
C ASN A 77 7.72 6.13 14.67
N ILE A 78 8.59 6.64 15.54
CA ILE A 78 8.90 8.07 15.68
C ILE A 78 10.32 8.38 15.21
N GLU A 79 10.81 7.60 14.25
CA GLU A 79 12.15 7.80 13.66
C GLU A 79 12.11 8.88 12.58
N LEU A 80 13.18 9.67 12.50
CA LEU A 80 13.37 10.73 11.52
C LEU A 80 14.19 10.22 10.32
N ILE A 81 14.73 11.15 9.54
CA ILE A 81 15.71 10.85 8.47
C ILE A 81 17.05 10.38 9.08
N THR A 82 18.03 10.04 8.23
CA THR A 82 19.34 9.60 8.71
C THR A 82 19.96 10.66 9.64
N ASP A 83 20.49 10.22 10.78
CA ASP A 83 21.30 11.04 11.69
C ASP A 83 22.80 10.92 11.39
N ARG A 84 23.15 10.23 10.31
CA ARG A 84 24.52 10.02 9.86
C ARG A 84 25.00 11.21 9.00
N PRO A 85 26.29 11.59 9.08
CA PRO A 85 26.84 12.65 8.24
C PRO A 85 26.60 12.40 6.74
N LEU A 86 26.29 13.45 6.00
CA LEU A 86 26.01 13.38 4.56
C LEU A 86 27.16 12.74 3.79
N GLU A 87 28.39 13.20 4.01
CA GLU A 87 29.59 12.69 3.32
C GLU A 87 29.79 11.18 3.51
N VAL A 88 29.48 10.66 4.69
CA VAL A 88 29.58 9.21 4.96
C VAL A 88 28.60 8.45 4.08
N ASN A 89 27.34 8.91 3.99
CA ASN A 89 26.34 8.31 3.13
C ASN A 89 26.74 8.38 1.66
N LEU A 90 27.17 9.54 1.15
CA LEU A 90 27.56 9.72 -0.25
C LEU A 90 28.71 8.78 -0.66
N ARG A 91 29.74 8.66 0.19
CA ARG A 91 30.86 7.74 -0.02
C ARG A 91 30.39 6.27 -0.04
N GLU A 92 29.53 5.90 0.89
CA GLU A 92 28.98 4.55 0.99
C GLU A 92 28.11 4.19 -0.22
N ILE A 93 27.20 5.08 -0.62
CA ILE A 93 26.35 4.93 -1.82
C ILE A 93 27.22 4.71 -3.05
N LYS A 94 28.23 5.56 -3.25
CA LYS A 94 29.16 5.45 -4.39
C LYS A 94 29.89 4.11 -4.42
N THR A 95 30.33 3.64 -3.25
CA THR A 95 31.04 2.36 -3.12
C THR A 95 30.09 1.19 -3.43
N VAL A 96 28.89 1.20 -2.87
CA VAL A 96 27.88 0.16 -3.11
C VAL A 96 27.48 0.12 -4.58
N LYS A 97 27.16 1.26 -5.20
CA LYS A 97 26.73 1.30 -6.61
C LYS A 97 27.81 0.81 -7.57
N ARG A 98 29.08 1.14 -7.30
CA ARG A 98 30.23 0.63 -8.06
C ARG A 98 30.33 -0.90 -7.97
N ASP A 99 30.15 -1.46 -6.78
CA ASP A 99 30.34 -2.89 -6.53
C ASP A 99 29.13 -3.72 -6.99
N TYR A 100 27.94 -3.13 -7.05
CA TYR A 100 26.67 -3.76 -7.46
C TYR A 100 26.00 -2.99 -8.60
N PRO A 101 26.61 -2.93 -9.80
CA PRO A 101 26.09 -2.13 -10.91
C PRO A 101 24.74 -2.63 -11.45
N ASP A 102 24.43 -3.92 -11.27
CA ASP A 102 23.22 -4.61 -11.74
C ASP A 102 22.03 -4.50 -10.77
N ARG A 103 22.21 -3.87 -9.61
CA ARG A 103 21.16 -3.63 -8.61
C ARG A 103 20.71 -2.17 -8.64
N ALA A 104 19.41 -1.95 -8.46
CA ALA A 104 18.85 -0.60 -8.41
C ALA A 104 19.22 0.09 -7.09
N LEU A 105 19.83 1.28 -7.16
CA LEU A 105 20.11 2.13 -6.00
C LEU A 105 19.51 3.51 -6.22
N VAL A 106 18.43 3.79 -5.50
CA VAL A 106 17.77 5.09 -5.47
C VAL A 106 18.11 5.80 -4.17
N VAL A 107 18.37 7.11 -4.20
CA VAL A 107 18.66 7.89 -2.98
C VAL A 107 17.42 8.67 -2.56
N SER A 108 16.93 8.42 -1.35
CA SER A 108 15.82 9.21 -0.80
C SER A 108 16.31 10.55 -0.25
N LEU A 109 15.59 11.64 -0.52
CA LEU A 109 15.98 13.01 -0.15
C LEU A 109 14.87 13.75 0.59
N MET A 110 15.25 14.50 1.63
CA MET A 110 14.41 15.48 2.32
C MET A 110 15.26 16.66 2.78
N VAL A 111 15.20 17.75 2.03
CA VAL A 111 15.96 18.99 2.26
C VAL A 111 14.99 20.17 2.40
N PRO A 112 15.43 21.35 2.89
CA PRO A 112 14.60 22.54 2.97
C PRO A 112 13.89 22.86 1.65
N CYS A 113 12.70 23.47 1.75
CA CYS A 113 11.85 23.78 0.60
C CYS A 113 12.31 25.08 -0.10
N ASP A 114 13.53 25.07 -0.63
CA ASP A 114 14.11 26.13 -1.45
C ASP A 114 14.97 25.55 -2.58
N GLU A 115 15.02 26.24 -3.71
CA GLU A 115 15.64 25.73 -4.93
C GLU A 115 17.15 25.48 -4.79
N GLU A 116 17.88 26.32 -4.03
CA GLU A 116 19.33 26.20 -3.90
C GLU A 116 19.72 24.97 -3.09
N SER A 117 18.96 24.63 -2.04
CA SER A 117 19.10 23.39 -1.27
C SER A 117 18.97 22.15 -2.17
N TRP A 118 17.96 22.11 -3.04
CA TRP A 118 17.75 21.01 -3.98
C TRP A 118 18.86 20.93 -5.03
N LYS A 119 19.22 22.05 -5.63
CA LYS A 119 20.33 22.13 -6.61
C LYS A 119 21.65 21.63 -6.03
N PHE A 120 21.95 21.97 -4.77
CA PHE A 120 23.17 21.53 -4.09
C PHE A 120 23.21 20.02 -3.84
N ILE A 121 22.13 19.45 -3.27
CA ILE A 121 22.12 18.03 -2.91
C ILE A 121 22.08 17.12 -4.14
N LEU A 122 21.35 17.52 -5.19
CA LEU A 122 21.22 16.72 -6.41
C LEU A 122 22.57 16.45 -7.07
N LYS A 123 23.42 17.48 -7.18
CA LYS A 123 24.77 17.34 -7.75
C LYS A 123 25.60 16.31 -6.97
N GLN A 124 25.55 16.34 -5.64
CA GLN A 124 26.30 15.40 -4.82
C GLN A 124 25.80 13.96 -4.97
N VAL A 125 24.49 13.77 -5.08
CA VAL A 125 23.90 12.45 -5.32
C VAL A 125 24.27 11.93 -6.72
N GLU A 126 24.23 12.78 -7.75
CA GLU A 126 24.69 12.41 -9.11
C GLU A 126 26.14 11.91 -9.10
N ASP A 127 27.03 12.57 -8.35
CA ASP A 127 28.45 12.19 -8.23
C ASP A 127 28.68 10.82 -7.59
N THR A 128 27.66 10.24 -6.94
CA THR A 128 27.70 8.87 -6.41
C THR A 128 27.44 7.80 -7.48
N GLY A 129 26.81 8.17 -8.59
CA GLY A 129 26.37 7.25 -9.65
C GLY A 129 25.06 6.51 -9.34
N ALA A 130 24.31 6.93 -8.32
CA ALA A 130 22.98 6.39 -8.02
C ALA A 130 22.05 6.43 -9.25
N ASP A 131 21.12 5.48 -9.33
CA ASP A 131 20.26 5.29 -10.51
C ASP A 131 19.06 6.25 -10.54
N GLY A 132 18.77 6.93 -9.43
CA GLY A 132 17.62 7.83 -9.30
C GLY A 132 17.49 8.46 -7.91
N VAL A 133 16.51 9.34 -7.76
CA VAL A 133 16.15 9.96 -6.48
C VAL A 133 14.69 9.70 -6.10
N GLU A 134 14.44 9.56 -4.79
CA GLU A 134 13.09 9.48 -4.22
C GLU A 134 12.84 10.67 -3.29
N LEU A 135 11.93 11.57 -3.67
CA LEU A 135 11.58 12.75 -2.88
C LEU A 135 10.67 12.33 -1.72
N ASN A 136 11.17 12.38 -0.49
CA ASN A 136 10.41 11.95 0.68
C ASN A 136 9.53 13.09 1.22
N PHE A 137 8.32 13.21 0.69
CA PHE A 137 7.30 14.13 1.20
C PHE A 137 6.32 13.47 2.17
N GLY A 138 6.65 12.30 2.72
CA GLY A 138 5.68 11.50 3.47
C GLY A 138 5.96 11.30 4.95
N CYS A 139 7.07 11.81 5.50
CA CYS A 139 7.38 11.67 6.93
C CYS A 139 6.30 12.37 7.79
N PRO A 140 5.45 11.63 8.55
CA PRO A 140 4.30 12.22 9.24
C PRO A 140 4.63 12.97 10.53
N HIS A 141 5.78 12.67 11.15
CA HIS A 141 6.16 13.15 12.50
C HIS A 141 7.43 14.00 12.49
N GLY A 142 8.12 14.10 11.35
CA GLY A 142 9.39 14.78 11.24
C GLY A 142 9.26 16.16 10.63
N MET A 143 9.62 17.20 11.41
CA MET A 143 9.92 18.55 10.93
C MET A 143 8.72 19.37 10.40
N ALA A 144 7.51 19.15 10.92
CA ALA A 144 6.36 20.02 10.63
C ALA A 144 6.66 21.48 11.00
N GLU A 145 7.36 21.70 12.12
CA GLU A 145 7.85 23.00 12.58
C GLU A 145 8.89 23.65 11.65
N ARG A 146 9.46 22.90 10.70
CA ARG A 146 10.36 23.41 9.66
C ARG A 146 9.74 23.38 8.25
N GLY A 147 8.45 23.07 8.14
CA GLY A 147 7.74 23.02 6.85
C GLY A 147 8.25 21.93 5.89
N MET A 148 8.67 20.77 6.42
CA MET A 148 9.18 19.63 5.62
C MET A 148 8.33 18.37 5.83
N GLY A 149 8.62 17.28 5.09
CA GLY A 149 7.94 15.99 5.26
C GLY A 149 6.49 16.00 4.78
N SER A 150 5.58 15.39 5.54
CA SER A 150 4.15 15.30 5.17
C SER A 150 3.47 16.66 5.06
N ALA A 151 3.97 17.69 5.74
CA ALA A 151 3.47 19.05 5.58
C ALA A 151 3.64 19.57 4.15
N VAL A 152 4.72 19.15 3.46
CA VAL A 152 4.93 19.43 2.02
C VAL A 152 4.09 18.48 1.18
N GLY A 153 4.06 17.19 1.53
CA GLY A 153 3.33 16.16 0.75
C GLY A 153 1.81 16.28 0.79
N GLN A 154 1.25 17.11 1.65
CA GLN A 154 -0.17 17.45 1.70
C GLN A 154 -0.53 18.67 0.85
N VAL A 155 0.46 19.39 0.31
CA VAL A 155 0.28 20.62 -0.48
C VAL A 155 0.72 20.34 -1.91
N PRO A 156 -0.22 20.02 -2.83
CA PRO A 156 0.10 19.67 -4.21
C PRO A 156 1.01 20.70 -4.92
N GLU A 157 0.85 21.99 -4.63
CA GLU A 157 1.65 23.07 -5.19
C GLU A 157 3.14 22.93 -4.85
N TYR A 158 3.47 22.52 -3.62
CA TYR A 158 4.85 22.31 -3.21
C TYR A 158 5.45 21.05 -3.83
N ILE A 159 4.65 19.99 -3.96
CA ILE A 159 5.07 18.76 -4.66
C ILE A 159 5.45 19.10 -6.10
N GLU A 160 4.58 19.82 -6.82
CA GLU A 160 4.82 20.23 -8.21
C GLU A 160 6.08 21.10 -8.32
N MET A 161 6.22 22.10 -7.44
CA MET A 161 7.35 23.03 -7.42
C MET A 161 8.68 22.33 -7.18
N VAL A 162 8.78 21.51 -6.13
CA VAL A 162 10.03 20.81 -5.79
C VAL A 162 10.39 19.79 -6.87
N THR A 163 9.40 19.05 -7.37
CA THR A 163 9.63 18.10 -8.46
C THR A 163 10.19 18.81 -9.70
N ARG A 164 9.66 20.00 -10.02
CA ARG A 164 10.18 20.82 -11.13
C ARG A 164 11.63 21.24 -10.92
N TRP A 165 12.02 21.65 -9.71
CA TRP A 165 13.41 21.96 -9.39
C TRP A 165 14.32 20.74 -9.59
N VAL A 166 13.87 19.55 -9.15
CA VAL A 166 14.64 18.32 -9.35
C VAL A 166 14.86 18.04 -10.83
N LYS A 167 13.81 18.13 -11.65
CA LYS A 167 13.91 17.91 -13.11
C LYS A 167 14.70 19.01 -13.84
N GLN A 168 14.76 20.22 -13.29
CA GLN A 168 15.56 21.33 -13.83
C GLN A 168 17.05 21.16 -13.55
N HIS A 169 17.41 20.67 -12.36
CA HIS A 169 18.81 20.62 -11.89
C HIS A 169 19.44 19.23 -11.95
N SER A 170 18.69 18.19 -12.33
CA SER A 170 19.19 16.83 -12.48
C SER A 170 18.54 16.09 -13.65
N ARG A 171 19.28 15.14 -14.23
CA ARG A 171 18.75 14.19 -15.23
C ARG A 171 18.37 12.84 -14.65
N MET A 172 18.62 12.62 -13.36
CA MET A 172 18.24 11.37 -12.71
C MET A 172 16.72 11.15 -12.77
N PRO A 173 16.28 9.89 -12.91
CA PRO A 173 14.89 9.53 -12.66
C PRO A 173 14.44 10.01 -11.27
N CYS A 174 13.27 10.63 -11.23
CA CYS A 174 12.70 11.26 -10.04
C CYS A 174 11.39 10.55 -9.65
N ILE A 175 11.42 9.92 -8.48
CA ILE A 175 10.28 9.27 -7.85
C ILE A 175 9.76 10.18 -6.74
N VAL A 176 8.46 10.46 -6.69
CA VAL A 176 7.87 11.24 -5.61
C VAL A 176 7.13 10.32 -4.62
N LYS A 177 7.58 10.28 -3.36
CA LYS A 177 6.99 9.42 -2.34
C LYS A 177 5.82 10.10 -1.64
N LEU A 178 4.62 9.55 -1.83
CA LEU A 178 3.37 10.17 -1.38
C LEU A 178 2.97 9.75 0.04
N THR A 179 2.43 10.70 0.78
CA THR A 179 1.84 10.48 2.11
C THR A 179 0.42 9.91 1.99
N PRO A 180 0.03 8.93 2.81
CA PRO A 180 -1.37 8.47 2.90
C PRO A 180 -2.23 9.43 3.75
N ASN A 181 -1.63 10.40 4.44
CA ASN A 181 -2.31 11.29 5.37
C ASN A 181 -2.98 12.45 4.62
N ILE A 182 -3.86 12.12 3.67
CA ILE A 182 -4.52 13.07 2.75
C ILE A 182 -5.92 12.59 2.42
N THR A 183 -6.82 13.51 2.08
CA THR A 183 -8.20 13.18 1.69
C THR A 183 -8.27 12.48 0.32
N ASP A 184 -7.47 12.92 -0.64
CA ASP A 184 -7.47 12.39 -2.00
C ASP A 184 -6.02 12.24 -2.50
N ILE A 185 -5.56 11.00 -2.64
CA ILE A 185 -4.20 10.67 -3.07
C ILE A 185 -3.92 11.04 -4.54
N ARG A 186 -4.97 11.22 -5.35
CA ARG A 186 -4.84 11.56 -6.77
C ARG A 186 -4.28 12.97 -6.95
N LYS A 187 -4.64 13.91 -6.06
CA LYS A 187 -4.18 15.31 -6.12
C LYS A 187 -2.66 15.46 -6.01
N PRO A 188 -1.98 14.89 -5.01
CA PRO A 188 -0.53 14.94 -4.95
C PRO A 188 0.14 14.13 -6.07
N ALA A 189 -0.47 13.04 -6.56
CA ALA A 189 0.05 12.28 -7.71
C ALA A 189 0.00 13.09 -9.02
N GLU A 190 -1.12 13.77 -9.30
CA GLU A 190 -1.27 14.69 -10.43
C GLU A 190 -0.26 15.84 -10.35
N ALA A 191 -0.01 16.36 -9.15
CA ALA A 191 1.00 17.41 -8.94
C ALA A 191 2.43 16.92 -9.19
N ALA A 192 2.78 15.73 -8.72
CA ALA A 192 4.06 15.09 -9.04
C ALA A 192 4.23 14.97 -10.56
N LEU A 193 3.20 14.50 -11.26
CA LEU A 193 3.20 14.39 -12.73
C LEU A 193 3.39 15.76 -13.41
N ARG A 194 2.64 16.80 -13.02
CA ARG A 194 2.79 18.16 -13.56
C ARG A 194 4.16 18.78 -13.27
N GLY A 195 4.80 18.38 -12.17
CA GLY A 195 6.18 18.75 -11.82
C GLY A 195 7.22 18.03 -12.67
N GLY A 196 6.82 16.99 -13.42
CA GLY A 196 7.70 16.20 -14.27
C GLY A 196 8.29 14.96 -13.60
N ALA A 197 7.68 14.47 -12.52
CA ALA A 197 8.09 13.20 -11.90
C ALA A 197 8.02 12.05 -12.92
N ASP A 198 9.01 11.16 -12.88
CA ASP A 198 9.03 9.97 -13.73
C ASP A 198 8.17 8.85 -13.12
N ALA A 199 7.96 8.88 -11.81
CA ALA A 199 7.10 7.94 -11.09
C ALA A 199 6.64 8.52 -9.74
N VAL A 200 5.68 7.82 -9.12
CA VAL A 200 5.35 7.98 -7.69
C VAL A 200 5.66 6.69 -6.93
N SER A 201 5.97 6.82 -5.65
CA SER A 201 6.00 5.69 -4.73
C SER A 201 5.03 5.92 -3.58
N LEU A 202 4.29 4.88 -3.19
CA LEU A 202 3.28 5.02 -2.15
C LEU A 202 2.90 3.69 -1.51
N ILE A 203 2.58 3.66 -0.22
CA ILE A 203 2.43 4.81 0.69
C ILE A 203 3.62 4.98 1.64
N ASN A 204 3.83 6.21 2.11
CA ASN A 204 4.56 6.43 3.36
C ASN A 204 3.71 5.94 4.57
N THR A 205 4.20 6.14 5.80
CA THR A 205 3.50 5.67 7.00
C THR A 205 2.24 6.48 7.33
N ILE A 206 1.27 5.84 7.99
CA ILE A 206 0.00 6.47 8.40
C ILE A 206 0.16 7.05 9.80
N ASN A 207 -0.26 8.29 10.03
CA ASN A 207 -0.19 8.92 11.33
C ASN A 207 -1.07 8.17 12.35
N SER A 208 -0.50 7.71 13.46
CA SER A 208 -1.23 6.96 14.48
C SER A 208 -0.61 7.03 15.88
N ILE A 209 -1.41 6.65 16.87
CA ILE A 209 -0.97 6.16 18.19
C ILE A 209 -1.35 4.68 18.25
N THR A 210 -0.45 3.80 18.72
CA THR A 210 -0.72 2.36 18.80
C THR A 210 -1.44 1.96 20.07
N SER A 211 -1.03 2.55 21.19
CA SER A 211 -1.51 2.20 22.53
C SER A 211 -1.21 3.34 23.49
N VAL A 212 -1.84 3.29 24.66
CA VAL A 212 -1.58 4.17 25.79
C VAL A 212 -1.18 3.27 26.96
N ASP A 213 -0.02 3.53 27.54
CA ASP A 213 0.36 2.97 28.83
C ASP A 213 -0.61 3.54 29.88
N LEU A 214 -1.40 2.66 30.52
CA LEU A 214 -2.46 3.07 31.45
C LEU A 214 -1.97 3.31 32.88
N ASP A 215 -0.69 3.02 33.18
CA ASP A 215 -0.11 3.34 34.48
C ASP A 215 0.34 4.81 34.52
N ILE A 216 0.91 5.30 33.41
CA ILE A 216 1.42 6.68 33.29
C ILE A 216 0.60 7.57 32.35
N PHE A 217 -0.43 7.01 31.69
CA PHE A 217 -1.32 7.70 30.75
C PHE A 217 -0.57 8.34 29.56
N ALA A 218 0.48 7.68 29.07
CA ALA A 218 1.32 8.16 27.97
C ALA A 218 1.15 7.29 26.70
N PRO A 219 1.13 7.88 25.50
CA PRO A 219 1.17 7.11 24.26
C PRO A 219 2.45 6.27 24.14
N GLU A 220 2.34 5.06 23.59
CA GLU A 220 3.51 4.22 23.29
C GLU A 220 3.98 4.39 21.83
N PRO A 221 5.30 4.42 21.56
CA PRO A 221 6.38 4.30 22.54
C PRO A 221 6.58 5.59 23.37
N THR A 222 6.94 5.41 24.64
CA THR A 222 7.13 6.51 25.60
C THR A 222 8.60 6.92 25.71
N ILE A 223 8.87 8.22 25.70
CA ILE A 223 10.16 8.85 26.00
C ILE A 223 9.98 9.75 27.23
N ASP A 224 10.64 9.40 28.34
CA ASP A 224 10.62 10.21 29.58
C ASP A 224 9.21 10.58 30.05
N GLY A 225 8.29 9.60 30.04
CA GLY A 225 6.89 9.79 30.43
C GLY A 225 6.00 10.48 29.38
N MET A 226 6.54 10.85 28.21
CA MET A 226 5.80 11.51 27.13
C MET A 226 5.75 10.63 25.89
N GLY A 227 4.65 10.71 25.14
CA GLY A 227 4.49 10.06 23.85
C GLY A 227 4.05 11.06 22.79
N THR A 228 4.24 10.70 21.53
CA THR A 228 3.72 11.46 20.38
C THR A 228 3.10 10.50 19.38
N HIS A 229 2.34 11.05 18.44
CA HIS A 229 1.94 10.29 17.27
C HIS A 229 3.17 9.88 16.44
N GLY A 230 3.07 8.71 15.83
CA GLY A 230 4.11 8.12 15.00
C GLY A 230 3.53 7.51 13.73
N GLY A 231 4.35 6.72 13.04
CA GLY A 231 4.09 6.29 11.68
C GLY A 231 3.77 4.82 11.63
N TYR A 232 2.50 4.51 11.45
CA TYR A 232 2.01 3.15 11.31
C TYR A 232 2.36 2.53 9.97
N CYS A 233 2.90 1.33 10.01
CA CYS A 233 3.33 0.53 8.88
C CYS A 233 3.18 -0.96 9.18
N GLY A 234 3.44 -1.81 8.18
CA GLY A 234 3.30 -3.26 8.30
C GLY A 234 2.01 -3.81 7.69
N PRO A 235 1.72 -5.10 7.90
CA PRO A 235 0.62 -5.81 7.22
C PRO A 235 -0.72 -5.09 7.29
N ALA A 236 -1.04 -4.49 8.44
CA ALA A 236 -2.31 -3.80 8.66
C ALA A 236 -2.54 -2.58 7.73
N VAL A 237 -1.49 -1.98 7.15
CA VAL A 237 -1.66 -0.84 6.23
C VAL A 237 -1.88 -1.24 4.77
N LYS A 238 -1.68 -2.53 4.43
CA LYS A 238 -1.77 -3.04 3.05
C LYS A 238 -3.10 -2.69 2.37
N PRO A 239 -4.29 -2.88 2.99
CA PRO A 239 -5.55 -2.57 2.31
C PRO A 239 -5.68 -1.08 1.91
N ILE A 240 -5.14 -0.18 2.74
CA ILE A 240 -5.13 1.27 2.48
C ILE A 240 -4.17 1.58 1.31
N ALA A 241 -2.98 0.97 1.33
CA ALA A 241 -2.00 1.13 0.27
C ALA A 241 -2.50 0.62 -1.10
N LEU A 242 -3.11 -0.57 -1.14
CA LEU A 242 -3.70 -1.14 -2.36
C LEU A 242 -4.79 -0.24 -2.94
N ASN A 243 -5.68 0.30 -2.08
CA ASN A 243 -6.70 1.25 -2.51
C ASN A 243 -6.08 2.49 -3.16
N MET A 244 -5.06 3.09 -2.54
CA MET A 244 -4.42 4.29 -3.06
C MET A 244 -3.65 4.04 -4.37
N VAL A 245 -2.99 2.88 -4.50
CA VAL A 245 -2.36 2.45 -5.75
C VAL A 245 -3.42 2.32 -6.85
N ALA A 246 -4.55 1.67 -6.56
CA ALA A 246 -5.64 1.50 -7.51
C ALA A 246 -6.25 2.84 -7.95
N GLU A 247 -6.44 3.79 -7.02
CA GLU A 247 -6.95 5.13 -7.33
C GLU A 247 -6.05 5.89 -8.30
N ILE A 248 -4.73 5.85 -8.12
CA ILE A 248 -3.78 6.50 -9.04
C ILE A 248 -3.75 5.76 -10.39
N ALA A 249 -3.70 4.43 -10.37
CA ALA A 249 -3.59 3.62 -11.58
C ALA A 249 -4.83 3.72 -12.47
N ARG A 250 -6.03 3.87 -11.88
CA ARG A 250 -7.29 4.00 -12.63
C ARG A 250 -7.63 5.44 -13.01
N ASN A 251 -7.02 6.45 -12.38
CA ASN A 251 -7.29 7.86 -12.68
C ASN A 251 -6.81 8.21 -14.11
N PRO A 252 -7.68 8.77 -14.97
CA PRO A 252 -7.33 9.14 -16.34
C PRO A 252 -6.06 10.00 -16.49
N GLU A 253 -5.82 10.93 -15.56
CA GLU A 253 -4.68 11.84 -15.58
C GLU A 253 -3.36 11.13 -15.27
N THR A 254 -3.39 10.13 -14.38
CA THR A 254 -2.19 9.45 -13.86
C THR A 254 -2.08 7.98 -14.29
N ARG A 255 -2.98 7.46 -15.13
CA ARG A 255 -3.01 6.03 -15.55
C ARG A 255 -1.72 5.51 -16.19
N ASN A 256 -0.89 6.41 -16.71
CA ASN A 256 0.40 6.08 -17.34
C ASN A 256 1.59 6.46 -16.45
N LEU A 257 1.36 7.00 -15.25
CA LEU A 257 2.40 7.35 -14.29
C LEU A 257 2.86 6.06 -13.61
N PRO A 258 4.13 5.64 -13.77
CA PRO A 258 4.64 4.45 -13.11
C PRO A 258 4.55 4.55 -11.58
N ILE A 259 4.24 3.42 -10.94
CA ILE A 259 4.04 3.33 -9.50
C ILE A 259 5.02 2.35 -8.87
N SER A 260 5.72 2.76 -7.82
CA SER A 260 6.46 1.88 -6.90
C SER A 260 5.60 1.62 -5.66
N GLY A 261 5.08 0.41 -5.51
CA GLY A 261 4.12 0.06 -4.46
C GLY A 261 4.78 -0.19 -3.10
N ILE A 262 4.25 0.36 -2.02
CA ILE A 262 4.81 0.29 -0.66
C ILE A 262 3.66 0.18 0.35
N GLY A 263 3.82 -0.64 1.38
CA GLY A 263 2.91 -0.68 2.54
C GLY A 263 2.37 -2.07 2.80
N GLY A 264 2.92 -2.73 3.82
CA GLY A 264 2.43 -4.04 4.27
C GLY A 264 2.72 -5.22 3.35
N VAL A 265 3.63 -5.07 2.39
CA VAL A 265 4.14 -6.20 1.60
C VAL A 265 4.96 -7.12 2.49
N THR A 266 4.53 -8.36 2.66
CA THR A 266 5.22 -9.40 3.45
C THR A 266 5.52 -10.67 2.67
N THR A 267 4.75 -10.96 1.61
CA THR A 267 4.85 -12.17 0.82
C THR A 267 4.91 -11.85 -0.68
N TRP A 268 5.23 -12.86 -1.49
CA TRP A 268 5.12 -12.76 -2.96
C TRP A 268 3.68 -12.44 -3.42
N ARG A 269 2.67 -12.91 -2.68
CA ARG A 269 1.26 -12.70 -3.04
C ARG A 269 0.87 -11.25 -2.85
N ASP A 270 1.31 -10.63 -1.74
CA ASP A 270 1.13 -9.20 -1.52
C ASP A 270 1.75 -8.40 -2.66
N ALA A 271 2.97 -8.74 -3.06
CA ALA A 271 3.64 -8.07 -4.17
C ALA A 271 2.88 -8.24 -5.50
N ALA A 272 2.39 -9.45 -5.78
CA ALA A 272 1.60 -9.71 -6.98
C ALA A 272 0.27 -8.91 -6.99
N GLU A 273 -0.37 -8.71 -5.84
CA GLU A 273 -1.57 -7.87 -5.72
C GLU A 273 -1.28 -6.39 -5.99
N PHE A 274 -0.19 -5.85 -5.42
CA PHE A 274 0.27 -4.49 -5.73
C PHE A 274 0.54 -4.33 -7.22
N MET A 275 1.22 -5.31 -7.82
CA MET A 275 1.55 -5.27 -9.25
C MET A 275 0.30 -5.34 -10.12
N ALA A 276 -0.61 -6.28 -9.82
CA ALA A 276 -1.89 -6.39 -10.52
C ALA A 276 -2.72 -5.09 -10.44
N LEU A 277 -2.60 -4.32 -9.36
CA LEU A 277 -3.26 -3.03 -9.19
C LEU A 277 -2.49 -1.84 -9.79
N GLY A 278 -1.35 -2.07 -10.46
CA GLY A 278 -0.66 -1.07 -11.27
C GLY A 278 0.76 -0.73 -10.81
N ALA A 279 1.25 -1.28 -9.69
CA ALA A 279 2.64 -1.08 -9.29
C ALA A 279 3.61 -1.83 -10.25
N SER A 280 4.68 -1.18 -10.68
CA SER A 280 5.71 -1.80 -11.53
C SER A 280 6.75 -2.56 -10.72
N ASN A 281 7.00 -2.12 -9.49
CA ASN A 281 7.83 -2.81 -8.50
C ASN A 281 7.22 -2.61 -7.11
N VAL A 282 7.79 -3.27 -6.10
CA VAL A 282 7.38 -3.09 -4.70
C VAL A 282 8.56 -2.77 -3.79
N GLN A 283 8.35 -1.87 -2.83
CA GLN A 283 9.29 -1.61 -1.74
C GLN A 283 8.84 -2.26 -0.44
N VAL A 284 9.79 -2.84 0.29
CA VAL A 284 9.54 -3.62 1.51
C VAL A 284 10.35 -3.05 2.68
N CYS A 285 9.73 -2.97 3.86
CA CYS A 285 10.37 -2.46 5.08
C CYS A 285 10.06 -3.35 6.28
N THR A 286 8.82 -3.30 6.78
CA THR A 286 8.42 -3.96 8.03
C THR A 286 8.67 -5.47 8.01
N ALA A 287 8.46 -6.14 6.88
CA ALA A 287 8.73 -7.57 6.74
C ALA A 287 10.21 -7.89 6.97
N VAL A 288 11.12 -7.06 6.45
CA VAL A 288 12.57 -7.21 6.63
C VAL A 288 12.99 -6.89 8.05
N MET A 289 12.37 -5.89 8.69
CA MET A 289 12.59 -5.60 10.11
C MET A 289 12.12 -6.74 11.02
N THR A 290 11.17 -7.56 10.57
CA THR A 290 10.59 -8.67 11.33
C THR A 290 11.32 -9.99 11.09
N TYR A 291 11.66 -10.29 9.83
CA TYR A 291 12.13 -11.61 9.38
C TYR A 291 13.55 -11.61 8.80
N GLY A 292 14.19 -10.45 8.66
CA GLY A 292 15.51 -10.29 8.06
C GLY A 292 15.52 -10.32 6.53
N PHE A 293 16.68 -10.08 5.93
CA PHE A 293 16.81 -9.90 4.48
C PHE A 293 16.48 -11.14 3.64
N ARG A 294 16.61 -12.35 4.20
CA ARG A 294 16.39 -13.62 3.48
C ARG A 294 14.93 -13.88 3.10
N ILE A 295 13.98 -13.11 3.64
CA ILE A 295 12.57 -13.21 3.21
C ILE A 295 12.40 -13.03 1.70
N VAL A 296 13.30 -12.29 1.06
CA VAL A 296 13.28 -12.08 -0.40
C VAL A 296 13.44 -13.40 -1.19
N GLU A 297 14.10 -14.41 -0.63
CA GLU A 297 14.26 -15.72 -1.27
C GLU A 297 12.89 -16.37 -1.51
N GLU A 298 12.02 -16.36 -0.50
CA GLU A 298 10.65 -16.86 -0.60
C GLU A 298 9.80 -15.98 -1.53
N MET A 299 9.98 -14.66 -1.46
CA MET A 299 9.26 -13.73 -2.33
C MET A 299 9.58 -13.95 -3.82
N ILE A 300 10.86 -14.15 -4.14
CA ILE A 300 11.34 -14.46 -5.50
C ILE A 300 10.81 -15.81 -5.96
N ALA A 301 10.98 -16.86 -5.15
CA ALA A 301 10.55 -18.22 -5.51
C ALA A 301 9.02 -18.28 -5.73
N GLY A 302 8.25 -17.69 -4.82
CA GLY A 302 6.81 -17.69 -4.88
C GLY A 302 6.25 -16.88 -6.06
N LEU A 303 6.80 -15.69 -6.34
CA LEU A 303 6.37 -14.89 -7.49
C LEU A 303 6.70 -15.59 -8.81
N SER A 304 7.89 -16.18 -8.93
CA SER A 304 8.28 -16.92 -10.14
C SER A 304 7.39 -18.15 -10.37
N ALA A 305 7.09 -18.92 -9.34
CA ALA A 305 6.21 -20.07 -9.42
C ALA A 305 4.77 -19.68 -9.80
N PHE A 306 4.25 -18.59 -9.22
CA PHE A 306 2.95 -18.04 -9.59
C PHE A 306 2.90 -17.61 -11.06
N MET A 307 3.95 -16.92 -11.54
CA MET A 307 4.06 -16.50 -12.93
C MET A 307 4.13 -17.71 -13.88
N ASP A 308 4.94 -18.72 -13.57
CA ASP A 308 4.99 -19.97 -14.33
C ASP A 308 3.61 -20.65 -14.37
N GLN A 309 2.88 -20.71 -13.25
CA GLN A 309 1.52 -21.28 -13.18
C GLN A 309 0.52 -20.51 -14.05
N LYS A 310 0.66 -19.19 -14.16
CA LYS A 310 -0.20 -18.32 -14.99
C LYS A 310 0.27 -18.24 -16.44
N GLY A 311 1.43 -18.80 -16.78
CA GLY A 311 2.01 -18.70 -18.11
C GLY A 311 2.62 -17.34 -18.43
N PHE A 312 2.91 -16.51 -17.42
CA PHE A 312 3.58 -15.22 -17.61
C PHE A 312 5.08 -15.41 -17.82
N THR A 313 5.64 -14.73 -18.81
CA THR A 313 7.08 -14.75 -19.12
C THR A 313 7.84 -13.57 -18.52
N SER A 314 7.14 -12.45 -18.30
CA SER A 314 7.67 -11.19 -17.76
C SER A 314 6.76 -10.63 -16.67
N THR A 315 7.36 -9.94 -15.69
CA THR A 315 6.62 -9.23 -14.62
C THR A 315 5.66 -8.18 -15.19
N SER A 316 6.00 -7.57 -16.32
CA SER A 316 5.15 -6.59 -17.01
C SER A 316 3.78 -7.14 -17.42
N GLU A 317 3.64 -8.45 -17.64
CA GLU A 317 2.35 -9.07 -18.02
C GLU A 317 1.36 -9.11 -16.85
N LEU A 318 1.86 -9.04 -15.60
CA LEU A 318 1.04 -8.97 -14.40
C LEU A 318 0.60 -7.53 -14.08
N VAL A 319 1.43 -6.54 -14.43
CA VAL A 319 1.23 -5.14 -14.02
C VAL A 319 -0.09 -4.60 -14.56
N GLY A 320 -0.95 -4.15 -13.66
CA GLY A 320 -2.21 -3.46 -14.00
C GLY A 320 -3.36 -4.37 -14.44
N LEU A 321 -3.22 -5.70 -14.43
CA LEU A 321 -4.29 -6.63 -14.85
C LEU A 321 -5.60 -6.46 -14.07
N ALA A 322 -5.55 -6.01 -12.82
CA ALA A 322 -6.72 -5.77 -11.99
C ALA A 322 -7.29 -4.35 -12.15
N VAL A 323 -6.55 -3.38 -12.71
CA VAL A 323 -6.98 -1.97 -12.82
C VAL A 323 -8.32 -1.82 -13.56
N PRO A 324 -8.57 -2.49 -14.71
CA PRO A 324 -9.87 -2.41 -15.39
C PRO A 324 -11.04 -3.04 -14.62
N LYS A 325 -10.76 -3.74 -13.52
CA LYS A 325 -11.76 -4.39 -12.65
C LYS A 325 -12.04 -3.58 -11.38
N VAL A 326 -11.34 -2.46 -11.17
CA VAL A 326 -11.63 -1.50 -10.10
C VAL A 326 -12.60 -0.45 -10.62
N THR A 327 -13.74 -0.30 -9.96
CA THR A 327 -14.78 0.64 -10.36
C THR A 327 -15.48 1.24 -9.15
N ASP A 328 -16.20 2.33 -9.36
CA ASP A 328 -17.02 2.93 -8.31
C ASP A 328 -18.26 2.09 -8.07
N TRP A 329 -18.76 2.09 -6.83
CA TRP A 329 -19.91 1.27 -6.41
C TRP A 329 -21.10 1.36 -7.36
N GLN A 330 -21.39 2.56 -7.88
CA GLN A 330 -22.54 2.81 -8.74
C GLN A 330 -22.53 2.02 -10.06
N TYR A 331 -21.38 1.48 -10.48
CA TYR A 331 -21.22 0.69 -11.70
C TYR A 331 -21.21 -0.83 -11.44
N LEU A 332 -21.31 -1.26 -10.19
CA LEU A 332 -21.42 -2.68 -9.85
C LEU A 332 -22.76 -3.25 -10.32
N ASN A 333 -22.75 -4.52 -10.71
CA ASN A 333 -23.96 -5.22 -11.15
C ASN A 333 -24.86 -5.54 -9.95
N LEU A 334 -25.93 -4.77 -9.78
CA LEU A 334 -26.94 -4.92 -8.73
C LEU A 334 -27.77 -6.19 -8.87
N ASN A 335 -27.83 -6.78 -10.07
CA ASN A 335 -28.54 -8.03 -10.31
C ASN A 335 -27.67 -9.27 -10.05
N TYR A 336 -26.35 -9.14 -9.89
CA TYR A 336 -25.50 -10.27 -9.54
C TYR A 336 -25.80 -10.72 -8.10
N THR A 337 -26.06 -12.00 -7.90
CA THR A 337 -26.31 -12.55 -6.57
C THR A 337 -25.76 -13.96 -6.41
N THR A 338 -25.52 -14.34 -5.17
CA THR A 338 -25.00 -15.64 -4.77
C THR A 338 -25.74 -16.11 -3.51
N LYS A 339 -25.58 -17.36 -3.10
CA LYS A 339 -26.09 -17.89 -1.82
C LYS A 339 -24.99 -18.62 -1.08
N ALA A 340 -24.96 -18.43 0.23
CA ALA A 340 -24.04 -19.18 1.08
C ALA A 340 -24.39 -20.66 1.05
N VAL A 341 -23.39 -21.52 0.89
CA VAL A 341 -23.51 -22.98 0.92
C VAL A 341 -22.52 -23.50 1.94
N ILE A 342 -23.00 -24.25 2.92
CA ILE A 342 -22.19 -24.81 4.01
C ILE A 342 -21.92 -26.29 3.70
N GLU A 343 -20.65 -26.64 3.53
CA GLU A 343 -20.21 -28.03 3.48
C GLU A 343 -20.25 -28.61 4.90
N GLN A 344 -21.21 -29.50 5.14
CA GLN A 344 -21.46 -30.06 6.46
C GLN A 344 -20.34 -31.01 6.90
N ALA A 345 -19.67 -31.68 5.95
CA ALA A 345 -18.55 -32.57 6.25
C ALA A 345 -17.36 -31.82 6.88
N ASP A 346 -17.14 -30.57 6.48
CA ASP A 346 -16.03 -29.72 6.93
C ASP A 346 -16.45 -28.78 8.09
N CYS A 347 -17.72 -28.79 8.46
CA CYS A 347 -18.27 -27.93 9.50
C CYS A 347 -17.92 -28.47 10.91
N ILE A 348 -17.20 -27.67 11.68
CA ILE A 348 -16.86 -27.99 13.08
C ILE A 348 -17.92 -27.56 14.10
N LYS A 349 -19.14 -27.21 13.64
CA LYS A 349 -20.29 -26.80 14.47
C LYS A 349 -20.00 -25.66 15.47
N CYS A 350 -19.04 -24.77 15.15
CA CYS A 350 -18.66 -23.67 16.04
C CYS A 350 -19.77 -22.61 16.22
N GLY A 351 -20.72 -22.54 15.28
CA GLY A 351 -21.86 -21.60 15.33
C GLY A 351 -21.52 -20.14 14.97
N ARG A 352 -20.27 -19.81 14.65
CA ARG A 352 -19.86 -18.41 14.37
C ARG A 352 -20.62 -17.80 13.20
N CYS A 353 -20.85 -18.56 12.13
CA CYS A 353 -21.64 -18.12 10.98
C CYS A 353 -23.09 -17.78 11.36
N HIS A 354 -23.71 -18.58 12.24
CA HIS A 354 -25.03 -18.28 12.78
C HIS A 354 -24.98 -16.99 13.61
N VAL A 355 -24.07 -16.88 14.59
CA VAL A 355 -23.96 -15.69 15.47
C VAL A 355 -23.82 -14.40 14.67
N VAL A 356 -22.89 -14.33 13.70
CA VAL A 356 -22.73 -13.09 12.91
C VAL A 356 -23.96 -12.80 12.05
N CYS A 357 -24.64 -13.83 11.54
CA CYS A 357 -25.82 -13.63 10.73
C CYS A 357 -27.03 -13.20 11.58
N GLU A 358 -27.19 -13.83 12.75
CA GLU A 358 -28.30 -13.63 13.69
C GLU A 358 -28.19 -12.27 14.40
N ASP A 359 -27.04 -11.97 14.99
CA ASP A 359 -26.92 -10.80 15.87
C ASP A 359 -26.55 -9.53 15.10
N THR A 360 -25.92 -9.64 13.92
CA THR A 360 -25.28 -8.49 13.25
C THR A 360 -25.66 -8.29 11.78
N SER A 361 -26.53 -9.13 11.21
CA SER A 361 -26.82 -9.06 9.78
C SER A 361 -28.29 -9.33 9.42
N HIS A 362 -28.64 -10.57 9.05
CA HIS A 362 -29.87 -10.85 8.27
C HIS A 362 -30.65 -12.09 8.73
N GLN A 363 -30.29 -12.72 9.86
CA GLN A 363 -31.02 -13.86 10.45
C GLN A 363 -31.26 -15.04 9.47
N ALA A 364 -30.37 -15.17 8.48
CA ALA A 364 -30.47 -16.07 7.34
C ALA A 364 -29.75 -17.41 7.54
N ILE A 365 -29.21 -17.68 8.73
CA ILE A 365 -28.60 -18.96 9.09
C ILE A 365 -29.30 -19.46 10.35
N ALA A 366 -29.98 -20.60 10.26
CA ALA A 366 -30.54 -21.29 11.42
C ALA A 366 -29.47 -22.18 12.07
N MET A 367 -29.57 -22.36 13.38
CA MET A 367 -28.80 -23.35 14.13
C MET A 367 -29.77 -24.26 14.89
N ALA A 368 -29.71 -25.56 14.62
CA ALA A 368 -30.51 -26.56 15.32
C ALA A 368 -29.93 -26.86 16.72
N GLU A 369 -30.68 -27.62 17.54
CA GLU A 369 -30.25 -28.02 18.89
C GLU A 369 -28.92 -28.81 18.88
N ASP A 370 -28.70 -29.63 17.86
CA ASP A 370 -27.45 -30.39 17.65
C ASP A 370 -26.32 -29.55 17.04
N ARG A 371 -26.53 -28.22 16.96
CA ARG A 371 -25.64 -27.20 16.40
C ARG A 371 -25.37 -27.35 14.90
N THR A 372 -26.15 -28.15 14.19
CA THR A 372 -26.12 -28.13 12.72
C THR A 372 -26.63 -26.78 12.23
N VAL A 373 -25.88 -26.16 11.32
CA VAL A 373 -26.20 -24.84 10.77
C VAL A 373 -26.68 -24.98 9.34
N THR A 374 -27.74 -24.25 8.99
CA THR A 374 -28.38 -24.30 7.66
C THR A 374 -28.71 -22.90 7.18
N VAL A 375 -28.49 -22.64 5.90
CA VAL A 375 -28.82 -21.35 5.27
C VAL A 375 -30.29 -21.32 4.87
N LYS A 376 -30.99 -20.26 5.24
CA LYS A 376 -32.34 -19.92 4.77
C LYS A 376 -32.17 -19.09 3.49
N GLU A 377 -32.29 -19.71 2.33
CA GLU A 377 -32.02 -19.04 1.04
C GLU A 377 -32.94 -17.84 0.80
N GLU A 378 -34.16 -17.91 1.31
CA GLU A 378 -35.19 -16.88 1.28
C GLU A 378 -34.84 -15.63 2.09
N GLU A 379 -33.94 -15.72 3.07
CA GLU A 379 -33.47 -14.57 3.86
C GLU A 379 -32.04 -14.16 3.48
N CYS A 380 -31.27 -15.06 2.85
CA CYS A 380 -29.86 -14.82 2.55
C CYS A 380 -29.67 -13.71 1.51
N VAL A 381 -29.10 -12.57 1.93
CA VAL A 381 -28.82 -11.42 1.04
C VAL A 381 -27.46 -11.50 0.34
N ALA A 382 -26.71 -12.59 0.51
CA ALA A 382 -25.38 -12.78 -0.08
C ALA A 382 -24.27 -11.84 0.41
N CYS A 383 -24.32 -11.36 1.66
CA CYS A 383 -23.33 -10.39 2.18
C CYS A 383 -21.92 -10.97 2.42
N ASN A 384 -21.71 -12.28 2.27
CA ASN A 384 -20.44 -13.00 2.45
C ASN A 384 -19.84 -13.02 3.89
N LEU A 385 -20.40 -12.28 4.87
CA LEU A 385 -19.83 -12.22 6.22
C LEU A 385 -19.64 -13.59 6.88
N CYS A 386 -20.59 -14.52 6.70
CA CYS A 386 -20.50 -15.87 7.25
C CYS A 386 -19.31 -16.68 6.70
N VAL A 387 -18.93 -16.46 5.44
CA VAL A 387 -17.77 -17.08 4.79
C VAL A 387 -16.49 -16.51 5.42
N ASP A 388 -16.40 -15.18 5.51
CA ASP A 388 -15.18 -14.50 5.94
C ASP A 388 -14.81 -14.77 7.40
N VAL A 389 -15.80 -15.05 8.26
CA VAL A 389 -15.55 -15.38 9.68
C VAL A 389 -15.37 -16.87 9.93
N CYS A 390 -15.67 -17.74 8.95
CA CYS A 390 -15.64 -19.19 9.12
C CYS A 390 -14.20 -19.68 9.34
N PRO A 391 -13.86 -20.29 10.49
CA PRO A 391 -12.49 -20.70 10.79
C PRO A 391 -11.99 -21.89 9.95
N THR A 392 -12.88 -22.64 9.29
CA THR A 392 -12.49 -23.79 8.44
C THR A 392 -12.70 -23.55 6.96
N ALA A 393 -13.19 -22.36 6.58
CA ALA A 393 -13.58 -22.05 5.21
C ALA A 393 -14.55 -23.07 4.57
N CYS A 394 -15.38 -23.75 5.38
CA CYS A 394 -16.37 -24.72 4.87
C CYS A 394 -17.61 -24.08 4.20
N ILE A 395 -17.66 -22.75 4.12
CA ILE A 395 -18.77 -22.01 3.53
C ILE A 395 -18.28 -21.37 2.25
N THR A 396 -19.05 -21.52 1.17
CA THR A 396 -18.77 -20.91 -0.14
C THR A 396 -19.98 -20.11 -0.62
N MET A 397 -19.78 -19.24 -1.62
CA MET A 397 -20.85 -18.51 -2.27
C MET A 397 -21.15 -19.16 -3.63
N LYS A 398 -22.34 -19.72 -3.79
CA LYS A 398 -22.83 -20.28 -5.05
C LYS A 398 -23.56 -19.20 -5.85
N GLU A 399 -23.12 -18.93 -7.08
CA GLU A 399 -23.83 -18.02 -8.00
C GLU A 399 -25.22 -18.56 -8.36
N ILE A 400 -26.19 -17.65 -8.41
CA ILE A 400 -27.53 -17.93 -8.95
C ILE A 400 -27.56 -17.36 -10.37
N ALA A 401 -27.73 -18.24 -11.35
CA ALA A 401 -27.55 -17.87 -12.75
C ALA A 401 -28.67 -16.92 -13.24
N VAL A 402 -28.36 -16.11 -14.27
CA VAL A 402 -29.36 -15.25 -14.91
C VAL A 402 -30.56 -16.08 -15.38
N GLY A 403 -31.77 -15.66 -14.99
CA GLY A 403 -33.02 -16.37 -15.26
C GLY A 403 -33.41 -17.40 -14.19
N GLU A 404 -32.51 -17.82 -13.31
CA GLU A 404 -32.87 -18.64 -12.15
C GLU A 404 -33.58 -17.81 -11.08
N MET A 405 -34.47 -18.45 -10.31
CA MET A 405 -35.24 -17.78 -9.28
C MET A 405 -34.36 -17.48 -8.05
N ASP A 406 -34.23 -16.22 -7.66
CA ASP A 406 -33.69 -15.87 -6.35
C ASP A 406 -34.77 -16.04 -5.29
N ALA A 407 -34.62 -17.04 -4.43
CA ALA A 407 -35.55 -17.38 -3.36
C ALA A 407 -35.87 -16.18 -2.44
N ARG A 408 -34.93 -15.24 -2.27
CA ARG A 408 -35.14 -14.06 -1.41
C ARG A 408 -36.06 -13.03 -2.03
N THR A 409 -35.87 -12.74 -3.30
CA THR A 409 -36.67 -11.70 -3.99
C THR A 409 -37.94 -12.26 -4.61
N GLY A 410 -38.04 -13.59 -4.76
CA GLY A 410 -39.13 -14.26 -5.47
C GLY A 410 -39.16 -13.89 -6.96
N ARG A 411 -38.02 -13.46 -7.52
CA ARG A 411 -37.88 -13.01 -8.91
C ARG A 411 -36.73 -13.73 -9.60
N PRO A 412 -36.81 -13.96 -10.92
CA PRO A 412 -35.66 -14.39 -11.70
C PRO A 412 -34.51 -13.38 -11.64
N VAL A 413 -33.29 -13.86 -11.53
CA VAL A 413 -32.08 -13.02 -11.58
C VAL A 413 -31.98 -12.34 -12.95
N GLY A 414 -31.90 -11.01 -12.94
CA GLY A 414 -31.82 -10.20 -14.15
C GLY A 414 -30.43 -10.21 -14.80
N THR A 415 -30.35 -9.67 -16.02
CA THR A 415 -29.07 -9.32 -16.67
C THR A 415 -28.39 -8.16 -15.94
N HIS A 416 -27.24 -7.69 -16.43
CA HIS A 416 -26.54 -6.55 -15.84
C HIS A 416 -27.46 -5.32 -15.64
N LEU A 417 -27.47 -4.78 -14.42
CA LEU A 417 -28.08 -3.49 -14.07
C LEU A 417 -27.20 -2.83 -13.02
N ASN A 418 -26.83 -1.56 -13.21
CA ASN A 418 -26.08 -0.81 -12.22
C ASN A 418 -26.90 0.33 -11.61
N TRP A 419 -26.37 1.02 -10.60
CA TRP A 419 -27.12 2.05 -9.87
C TRP A 419 -27.53 3.23 -10.75
N THR A 420 -26.73 3.59 -11.76
CA THR A 420 -27.01 4.76 -12.62
C THR A 420 -28.30 4.60 -13.43
N GLU A 421 -28.68 3.35 -13.73
CA GLU A 421 -29.87 2.95 -14.48
C GLU A 421 -31.01 2.46 -13.57
N HIS A 422 -30.75 2.33 -12.27
CA HIS A 422 -31.70 1.74 -11.34
C HIS A 422 -32.91 2.67 -11.10
N PRO A 423 -34.16 2.18 -11.07
CA PRO A 423 -35.36 3.03 -10.92
C PRO A 423 -35.40 3.89 -9.65
N ASN A 424 -34.70 3.46 -8.59
CA ASN A 424 -34.61 4.20 -7.33
C ASN A 424 -33.50 5.26 -7.33
N ASN A 425 -32.72 5.39 -8.41
CA ASN A 425 -31.72 6.44 -8.51
C ASN A 425 -32.41 7.80 -8.74
N PRO A 426 -32.37 8.74 -7.78
CA PRO A 426 -33.10 10.01 -7.87
C PRO A 426 -32.63 10.91 -9.01
N THR A 427 -31.42 10.67 -9.53
CA THR A 427 -30.82 11.40 -10.67
C THR A 427 -30.86 10.61 -11.97
N GLY A 428 -31.44 9.40 -11.96
CA GLY A 428 -31.54 8.54 -13.14
C GLY A 428 -32.45 9.12 -14.22
N SER A 429 -32.25 8.67 -15.46
CA SER A 429 -32.98 9.11 -16.66
C SER A 429 -34.52 8.91 -16.62
N GLY A 430 -35.05 8.27 -15.57
CA GLY A 430 -36.49 8.10 -15.29
C GLY A 430 -37.07 9.08 -14.26
N ALA A 431 -36.26 9.92 -13.60
CA ALA A 431 -36.73 10.95 -12.70
C ALA A 431 -37.24 12.16 -13.51
N ALA A 432 -38.47 12.03 -14.04
CA ALA A 432 -39.23 13.20 -14.45
C ALA A 432 -39.28 14.16 -13.25
N CYS A 433 -38.63 15.30 -13.43
CA CYS A 433 -38.58 16.43 -12.52
C CYS A 433 -39.97 16.73 -11.95
N ALA A 434 -40.29 16.18 -10.78
CA ALA A 434 -41.39 16.67 -9.96
C ALA A 434 -40.94 18.05 -9.45
N LYS A 435 -41.24 19.08 -10.24
CA LYS A 435 -41.13 20.47 -9.83
C LYS A 435 -41.90 20.63 -8.51
N ALA A 436 -41.20 20.90 -7.42
CA ALA A 436 -41.82 21.45 -6.23
C ALA A 436 -42.47 22.80 -6.62
N PRO A 437 -43.73 23.07 -6.20
CA PRO A 437 -44.33 24.38 -6.42
C PRO A 437 -43.53 25.42 -5.61
N ALA A 438 -43.21 26.53 -6.26
CA ALA A 438 -42.59 27.67 -5.61
C ALA A 438 -43.58 28.29 -4.62
N GLU A 439 -43.14 28.42 -3.36
CA GLU A 439 -43.61 29.43 -2.41
C GLU A 439 -42.41 30.14 -1.80
#